data_AF-M5AJS9-F1
#
_entry.id   AF-M5AJS9-F1
#
_cell.length_a   1.000
_cell.length_b   1.000
_cell.length_c   1.000
_cell.angle_alpha   90.00
_cell.angle_beta   90.00
_cell.angle_gamma   90.00
#
_symmetry.space_group_name_H-M   'P 1'
#
loop_
_entity.id
_entity.type
_entity.pdbx_description
1 polymer ?
#
loop_
_entity_poly.entity_id
_entity_poly.type
_entity_poly.pdbx_seq_one_letter_code
_entity_poly.pdbx_strand_id
1 'polypeptide(L)'
;GVALIGDAAHTTPPFVGDGVNCAMRDSLILSQKLREFGITTQAVAEYEKEMFPYAADVISRSVAAGKLLFEWDSPKSFVQMMASDRPLVKFELDY
;
A
#
# COMPACT_ATOMS: atom_id res chain seq x y z
N GLY A 1 -19.24 5.62 -13.82
CA GLY A 1 -17.78 5.56 -13.62
C GLY A 1 -17.38 4.12 -13.45
N VAL A 2 -16.09 3.81 -13.58
CA VAL A 2 -15.49 2.52 -13.25
C VAL A 2 -14.42 2.78 -12.19
N ALA A 3 -14.27 1.88 -11.22
CA ALA A 3 -13.21 1.93 -10.23
C ALA A 3 -12.50 0.57 -10.19
N LEU A 4 -11.20 0.58 -9.95
CA LEU A 4 -10.39 -0.62 -9.70
C LEU A 4 -10.00 -0.64 -8.22
N ILE A 5 -9.89 -1.83 -7.65
CA ILE A 5 -9.43 -2.07 -6.27
C ILE A 5 -8.44 -3.24 -6.24
N GLY A 6 -7.62 -3.32 -5.20
CA GLY A 6 -6.66 -4.40 -4.96
C GLY A 6 -5.65 -4.54 -6.10
N ASP A 7 -5.25 -5.79 -6.40
CA ASP A 7 -4.23 -6.06 -7.42
C ASP A 7 -4.57 -5.54 -8.82
N ALA A 8 -5.86 -5.35 -9.14
CA ALA A 8 -6.29 -4.73 -10.39
C ALA A 8 -5.94 -3.24 -10.45
N ALA A 9 -5.90 -2.55 -9.30
CA ALA A 9 -5.53 -1.14 -9.19
C ALA A 9 -4.03 -0.95 -8.97
N HIS A 10 -3.40 -1.78 -8.13
CA HIS A 10 -2.04 -1.55 -7.65
C HIS A 10 -1.30 -2.85 -7.26
N THR A 11 -0.97 -3.66 -8.28
CA THR A 11 -0.12 -4.84 -8.06
C THR A 11 1.16 -4.48 -7.31
N THR A 12 1.39 -5.17 -6.18
CA THR A 12 2.46 -4.86 -5.23
C THR A 12 3.40 -6.06 -5.06
N PRO A 13 4.74 -5.87 -5.04
CA PRO A 13 5.66 -6.94 -4.66
C PRO A 13 5.39 -7.43 -3.23
N PRO A 14 5.43 -8.75 -2.94
CA PRO A 14 4.89 -9.30 -1.69
C PRO A 14 5.80 -9.13 -0.46
N PHE A 15 6.80 -8.26 -0.50
CA PHE A 15 7.93 -8.27 0.44
C PHE A 15 7.69 -7.58 1.78
N VAL A 16 6.66 -6.74 1.89
CA VAL A 16 6.23 -6.15 3.19
C VAL A 16 4.89 -6.70 3.69
N GLY A 17 4.27 -7.63 2.96
CA GLY A 17 3.05 -8.32 3.41
C GLY A 17 1.75 -7.52 3.36
N ASP A 18 1.76 -6.29 2.84
CA ASP A 18 0.61 -5.38 2.91
C ASP A 18 -0.39 -5.46 1.74
N GLY A 19 -0.16 -6.32 0.74
CA GLY A 19 -0.99 -6.35 -0.48
C GLY A 19 -2.48 -6.56 -0.21
N VAL A 20 -2.84 -7.61 0.54
CA VAL A 20 -4.25 -7.89 0.86
C VAL A 20 -4.86 -6.84 1.80
N ASN A 21 -4.07 -6.28 2.72
CA ASN A 21 -4.52 -5.20 3.60
C ASN A 21 -4.82 -3.92 2.80
N CYS A 22 -4.00 -3.61 1.80
CA CYS A 22 -4.24 -2.51 0.86
C CYS A 22 -5.54 -2.73 0.09
N ALA A 23 -5.77 -3.94 -0.46
CA ALA A 23 -7.01 -4.27 -1.17
C ALA A 23 -8.27 -4.19 -0.27
N MET A 24 -8.16 -4.62 0.99
CA MET A 24 -9.25 -4.50 1.97
C MET A 24 -9.53 -3.03 2.32
N ARG A 25 -8.48 -2.21 2.45
CA ARG A 25 -8.61 -0.76 2.67
C ARG A 25 -9.31 -0.08 1.49
N ASP A 26 -8.98 -0.43 0.25
CA ASP A 26 -9.68 0.09 -0.93
C ASP A 26 -11.18 -0.19 -0.87
N SER A 27 -11.53 -1.43 -0.53
CA SER A 27 -12.93 -1.87 -0.42
C SER A 27 -13.68 -1.05 0.63
N LEU A 28 -13.05 -0.81 1.78
CA LEU A 28 -13.61 0.02 2.85
C LEU A 28 -13.82 1.47 2.38
N ILE A 29 -12.80 2.12 1.86
CA ILE A 29 -12.86 3.53 1.43
C ILE A 29 -13.89 3.69 0.31
N LEU A 30 -13.84 2.84 -0.73
CA LEU A 30 -14.79 2.90 -1.83
C LEU A 30 -16.24 2.72 -1.34
N SER A 31 -16.49 1.79 -0.42
CA SER A 31 -17.83 1.62 0.16
C SER A 31 -18.32 2.87 0.91
N GLN A 32 -17.43 3.55 1.63
CA GLN A 32 -17.74 4.78 2.36
C GLN A 32 -18.06 5.93 1.38
N LYS A 33 -17.26 6.10 0.32
CA LYS A 33 -17.49 7.14 -0.70
C LYS A 33 -18.76 6.88 -1.51
N LEU A 34 -19.05 5.63 -1.84
CA LEU A 34 -20.31 5.25 -2.48
C LEU A 34 -21.53 5.52 -1.59
N ARG A 35 -21.40 5.32 -0.27
CA ARG A 35 -22.45 5.66 0.69
C ARG A 35 -22.66 7.17 0.80
N GLU A 36 -21.59 7.95 0.77
CA GLU A 36 -21.61 9.41 0.93
C GLU A 36 -22.09 10.14 -0.33
N PHE A 37 -21.57 9.75 -1.49
CA PHE A 37 -21.80 10.45 -2.77
C PHE A 37 -22.69 9.67 -3.76
N GLY A 38 -23.20 8.51 -3.36
CA GLY A 38 -23.95 7.60 -4.23
C GLY A 38 -23.08 6.92 -5.29
N ILE A 39 -23.72 6.20 -6.23
CA ILE A 39 -23.02 5.55 -7.36
C ILE A 39 -22.72 6.61 -8.44
N THR A 40 -21.76 7.49 -8.15
CA THR A 40 -21.39 8.63 -8.98
C THR A 40 -19.91 8.61 -9.33
N THR A 41 -19.49 9.38 -10.34
CA THR A 41 -18.06 9.58 -10.65
C THR A 41 -17.34 10.34 -9.54
N GLN A 42 -18.04 11.16 -8.76
CA GLN A 42 -17.49 11.84 -7.60
C GLN A 42 -17.07 10.84 -6.51
N ALA A 43 -17.88 9.82 -6.23
CA ALA A 43 -17.52 8.77 -5.28
C ALA A 43 -16.20 8.08 -5.65
N VAL A 44 -16.01 7.78 -6.95
CA VAL A 44 -14.77 7.19 -7.47
C VAL A 44 -13.60 8.15 -7.30
N ALA A 45 -13.76 9.42 -7.66
CA ALA A 45 -12.70 10.42 -7.54
C ALA A 45 -12.26 10.65 -6.08
N GLU A 46 -13.20 10.68 -5.13
CA GLU A 46 -12.87 10.81 -3.70
C GLU A 46 -12.22 9.54 -3.14
N TYR A 47 -12.59 8.36 -3.64
CA TYR A 47 -11.90 7.11 -3.30
C TYR A 47 -10.46 7.12 -3.80
N GLU A 48 -10.24 7.46 -5.08
CA GLU A 48 -8.92 7.45 -5.71
C GLU A 48 -7.96 8.44 -5.04
N LYS A 49 -8.46 9.61 -4.61
CA LYS A 49 -7.67 10.60 -3.85
C LYS A 49 -7.07 10.02 -2.57
N GLU A 50 -7.80 9.16 -1.86
CA GLU A 50 -7.30 8.52 -0.64
C GLU A 50 -6.48 7.26 -0.91
N MET A 51 -6.87 6.48 -1.93
CA MET A 51 -6.22 5.22 -2.29
C MET A 51 -4.79 5.44 -2.84
N PHE A 52 -4.59 6.40 -3.76
CA PHE A 52 -3.31 6.53 -4.47
C PHE A 52 -2.10 6.78 -3.55
N PRO A 53 -2.15 7.72 -2.58
CA PRO A 53 -1.01 7.96 -1.69
C PRO A 53 -0.65 6.73 -0.84
N TYR A 54 -1.66 6.01 -0.35
CA TYR A 54 -1.44 4.82 0.48
C TYR A 54 -0.83 3.66 -0.33
N ALA A 55 -1.41 3.35 -1.49
CA ALA A 55 -0.88 2.31 -2.37
C ALA A 55 0.55 2.62 -2.85
N ALA A 56 0.86 3.89 -3.14
CA ALA A 56 2.19 4.31 -3.52
C ALA A 56 3.23 4.10 -2.41
N ASP A 57 2.89 4.38 -1.14
CA ASP A 57 3.76 4.09 0.00
C ASP A 57 3.98 2.57 0.16
N VAL A 58 2.92 1.76 0.09
CA VAL A 58 3.01 0.29 0.16
C VAL A 58 3.94 -0.26 -0.93
N ILE A 59 3.74 0.15 -2.19
CA ILE A 59 4.59 -0.26 -3.31
C ILE A 59 6.04 0.18 -3.09
N SER A 60 6.25 1.41 -2.64
CA SER A 60 7.61 1.95 -2.43
C SER A 60 8.36 1.15 -1.36
N ARG A 61 7.71 0.83 -0.24
CA ARG A 61 8.29 0.00 0.83
C ARG A 61 8.52 -1.44 0.36
N SER A 62 7.58 -2.02 -0.38
CA SER A 62 7.74 -3.35 -0.99
C SER A 62 8.95 -3.43 -1.93
N VAL A 63 9.14 -2.43 -2.80
CA VAL A 63 10.29 -2.39 -3.71
C VAL A 63 11.60 -2.22 -2.93
N ALA A 64 11.62 -1.36 -1.90
CA ALA A 64 12.79 -1.18 -1.04
C ALA A 64 13.15 -2.46 -0.28
N ALA A 65 12.15 -3.14 0.28
CA ALA A 65 12.32 -4.44 0.94
C ALA A 65 12.87 -5.50 -0.04
N GLY A 66 12.35 -5.56 -1.27
CA GLY A 66 12.89 -6.45 -2.30
C GLY A 66 14.37 -6.18 -2.60
N LYS A 67 14.77 -4.90 -2.74
CA LYS A 67 16.19 -4.57 -2.95
C LYS A 67 17.08 -5.02 -1.80
N LEU A 68 16.62 -4.85 -0.55
CA LEU A 68 17.36 -5.29 0.63
C LEU A 68 17.44 -6.81 0.72
N LEU A 69 16.33 -7.51 0.50
CA LEU A 69 16.25 -8.96 0.68
C LEU A 69 17.07 -9.72 -0.37
N PHE A 70 17.19 -9.18 -1.59
CA PHE A 70 17.82 -9.85 -2.73
C PHE A 70 19.17 -9.25 -3.17
N GLU A 71 19.76 -8.32 -2.41
CA GLU A 71 21.13 -7.91 -2.68
C GLU A 71 22.16 -8.95 -2.22
N TRP A 72 23.39 -8.84 -2.75
CA TRP A 72 24.45 -9.83 -2.55
C TRP A 72 24.80 -10.07 -1.07
N ASP A 73 24.81 -9.03 -0.25
CA ASP A 73 25.12 -9.10 1.19
C ASP A 73 23.88 -8.83 2.06
N SER A 74 22.73 -9.34 1.61
CA SER A 74 21.42 -9.21 2.28
C SER A 74 21.46 -9.49 3.79
N PRO A 75 22.15 -10.52 4.31
CA PRO A 75 22.24 -10.73 5.76
C PRO A 75 22.79 -9.51 6.52
N LYS A 76 23.84 -8.86 6.01
CA LYS A 76 24.44 -7.69 6.64
C LYS A 76 23.50 -6.49 6.58
N SER A 77 22.93 -6.21 5.41
CA SER A 77 22.03 -5.06 5.24
C SER A 77 20.72 -5.23 6.00
N PHE A 78 20.23 -6.46 6.16
CA PHE A 78 19.08 -6.76 7.01
C PHE A 78 19.37 -6.44 8.49
N VAL A 79 20.52 -6.87 9.01
CA VAL A 79 20.94 -6.51 10.38
C VAL A 79 21.07 -4.99 10.55
N GLN A 80 21.64 -4.29 9.56
CA GLN A 80 21.75 -2.83 9.59
C GLN A 80 20.38 -2.14 9.59
N MET A 81 19.43 -2.62 8.80
CA MET A 81 18.06 -2.11 8.80
C MET A 81 17.38 -2.33 10.15
N MET A 82 17.55 -3.51 10.77
CA MET A 82 16.95 -3.82 12.08
C MET A 82 17.50 -2.92 13.19
N ALA A 83 18.74 -2.45 13.05
CA ALA A 83 19.38 -1.52 13.96
C ALA A 83 19.09 -0.04 13.65
N SER A 84 18.31 0.26 12.60
CA SER A 84 18.02 1.64 12.16
C SER A 84 16.68 2.16 12.69
N ASP A 85 16.54 3.48 12.79
CA ASP A 85 15.29 4.15 13.20
C ASP A 85 14.24 4.26 12.08
N ARG A 86 14.42 3.55 10.95
CA ARG A 86 13.54 3.63 9.77
C ARG A 86 13.03 2.24 9.38
N PRO A 87 11.90 1.78 9.95
CA PRO A 87 11.37 0.46 9.65
C PRO A 87 10.78 0.41 8.24
N LEU A 88 10.97 -0.73 7.55
CA LEU A 88 10.37 -1.02 6.23
C LEU A 88 8.89 -1.43 6.35
N VAL A 89 8.51 -2.02 7.48
CA VAL A 89 7.13 -2.33 7.83
C VAL A 89 6.59 -1.19 8.68
N LYS A 90 5.50 -0.59 8.24
CA LYS A 90 4.76 0.45 8.97
C LYS A 90 3.45 -0.13 9.46
N PHE A 91 3.01 0.26 10.64
CA PHE A 91 1.69 -0.04 11.17
C PHE A 91 0.72 1.10 10.84
N GLU A 92 -0.59 0.86 10.97
CA GLU A 92 -1.61 1.88 10.67
C GLU A 92 -1.46 3.16 11.53
N LEU A 93 -0.84 3.05 12.70
CA LEU A 93 -0.50 4.19 13.57
C LEU A 93 0.65 5.07 13.05
N ASP A 94 1.37 4.60 12.01
CA ASP A 94 2.48 5.32 11.40
C ASP A 94 2.04 6.19 10.19
N TYR A 95 0.74 6.29 9.94
CA TYR A 95 0.11 7.07 8.86
C TYR A 95 -0.68 8.27 9.37
#